data_AF-A0A1W1XLJ0-F1
#
_entry.id   AF-A0A1W1XLJ0-F1
#
_cell.length_a   1.000
_cell.length_b   1.000
_cell.length_c   1.000
_cell.angle_alpha   90.00
_cell.angle_beta   90.00
_cell.angle_gamma   90.00
#
_symmetry.space_group_name_H-M   'P 1'
#
loop_
_entity.id
_entity.type
_entity.pdbx_description
1 polymer ?
#
loop_
_entity_poly.entity_id
_entity_poly.type
_entity_poly.pdbx_seq_one_letter_code
_entity_poly.pdbx_strand_id
1 'polypeptide(L)'
;MTSRIITPAEFTTLIRPLLALPVSLAWPGYGSAVFFELGALTEPEGRRRLPSGEANIGIEWDWRVELGERVCFGSSNTRPEIAEGLSRLQGATLIDIAISGRIPELALHFASGYCLRSMVMVSGNPEWRIRLPDQNWLWARRGLLYCGTGESEPVSVEEEAALARADQTALRWGRLEHVNDACCRKCMAFVRLNGDGALLDFGCCTQPGGPHDGSAVHLWNTCPKFTPSDQ
;
A
#
# COMPACT_ATOMS: atom_id res chain seq x y z
N MET A 1 -19.98 -9.15 13.02
CA MET A 1 -20.10 -7.89 12.27
C MET A 1 -21.09 -6.91 12.90
N THR A 2 -20.57 -5.99 13.72
CA THR A 2 -21.34 -4.84 14.20
C THR A 2 -20.67 -3.59 13.64
N SER A 3 -21.29 -2.97 12.65
CA SER A 3 -20.85 -1.71 12.07
C SER A 3 -22.01 -0.72 12.02
N ARG A 4 -21.69 0.57 12.12
CA ARG A 4 -22.65 1.66 11.99
C ARG A 4 -22.12 2.72 11.05
N ILE A 5 -23.02 3.36 10.32
CA ILE A 5 -22.70 4.55 9.54
C ILE A 5 -22.40 5.68 10.53
N ILE A 6 -21.38 6.47 10.23
CA ILE A 6 -20.99 7.65 11.00
C ILE A 6 -21.00 8.90 10.12
N THR A 7 -21.23 10.04 10.74
CA THR A 7 -21.12 11.35 10.10
C THR A 7 -19.66 11.81 10.03
N PRO A 8 -19.33 12.77 9.14
CA PRO A 8 -18.00 13.39 9.13
C PRO A 8 -17.59 14.00 10.48
N ALA A 9 -18.54 14.58 11.23
CA ALA A 9 -18.26 15.16 12.55
C ALA A 9 -17.92 14.08 13.60
N GLU A 10 -18.61 12.94 13.56
CA GLU A 10 -18.27 11.79 14.40
C GLU A 10 -16.90 11.21 14.02
N PHE A 11 -16.59 11.11 12.73
CA PHE A 11 -15.27 10.70 12.25
C PHE A 11 -14.17 11.59 12.84
N THR A 12 -14.31 12.92 12.72
CA THR A 12 -13.35 13.87 13.30
C THR A 12 -13.19 13.68 14.81
N THR A 13 -14.26 13.32 15.53
CA THR A 13 -14.19 13.04 16.97
C THR A 13 -13.43 11.75 17.26
N LEU A 14 -13.70 10.70 16.49
CA LEU A 14 -13.12 9.37 16.67
C LEU A 14 -11.62 9.32 16.33
N ILE A 15 -11.15 10.15 15.39
CA ILE A 15 -9.72 10.19 15.02
C ILE A 15 -8.86 11.05 15.95
N ARG A 16 -9.45 11.81 16.88
CA ARG A 16 -8.69 12.67 17.81
C ARG A 16 -7.59 11.95 18.57
N PRO A 17 -7.77 10.72 19.09
CA PRO A 17 -6.72 10.00 19.81
C PRO A 17 -5.50 9.65 18.95
N LEU A 18 -5.63 9.71 17.61
CA LEU A 18 -4.54 9.41 16.69
C LEU A 18 -3.67 10.65 16.42
N LEU A 19 -4.24 11.84 16.65
CA LEU A 19 -3.50 13.08 16.52
C LEU A 19 -2.40 13.12 17.59
N ALA A 20 -1.24 13.65 17.23
CA ALA A 20 -0.01 13.64 18.00
C ALA A 20 0.68 12.28 18.19
N LEU A 21 0.10 11.17 17.69
CA LEU A 21 0.85 9.91 17.65
C LEU A 21 1.95 9.97 16.57
N PRO A 22 3.16 9.48 16.86
CA PRO A 22 4.18 9.30 15.85
C PRO A 22 3.84 8.08 14.97
N VAL A 23 4.28 8.13 13.72
CA VAL A 23 4.39 6.95 12.87
C VAL A 23 5.57 6.12 13.37
N SER A 24 5.32 5.07 14.14
CA SER A 24 6.37 4.22 14.68
C SER A 24 6.88 3.20 13.67
N LEU A 25 6.01 2.77 12.74
CA LEU A 25 6.39 1.91 11.64
C LEU A 25 5.57 2.24 10.39
N ALA A 26 6.24 2.60 9.31
CA ALA A 26 5.65 2.71 7.97
C ALA A 26 6.20 1.58 7.09
N TRP A 27 5.33 0.85 6.40
CA TRP A 27 5.74 -0.31 5.60
C TRP A 27 4.85 -0.55 4.37
N PRO A 28 5.43 -1.05 3.27
CA PRO A 28 4.66 -1.42 2.10
C PRO A 28 4.02 -2.80 2.29
N GLY A 29 2.73 -2.90 1.97
CA GLY A 29 1.98 -4.15 1.91
C GLY A 29 2.14 -4.91 0.60
N TYR A 30 1.31 -5.95 0.46
CA TYR A 30 1.18 -6.65 -0.81
C TYR A 30 0.62 -5.71 -1.88
N GLY A 31 1.12 -5.84 -3.12
CA GLY A 31 0.76 -4.93 -4.20
C GLY A 31 1.11 -3.47 -3.90
N SER A 32 0.14 -2.58 -4.07
CA SER A 32 0.27 -1.13 -3.84
C SER A 32 -0.04 -0.72 -2.40
N ALA A 33 -0.39 -1.64 -1.51
CA ALA A 33 -0.82 -1.29 -0.16
C ALA A 33 0.28 -0.60 0.66
N VAL A 34 -0.12 0.28 1.57
CA VAL A 34 0.75 0.95 2.53
C VAL A 34 0.11 0.96 3.91
N PHE A 35 0.94 0.77 4.94
CA PHE A 35 0.51 0.70 6.32
C PHE A 35 1.36 1.57 7.23
N PHE A 36 0.73 2.17 8.24
CA PHE A 36 1.31 3.01 9.27
C PHE A 36 0.85 2.53 10.64
N GLU A 37 1.75 1.96 11.43
CA GLU A 37 1.53 1.73 12.86
C GLU A 37 1.87 3.01 13.63
N LEU A 38 0.93 3.45 14.48
CA LEU A 38 1.01 4.69 15.23
C LEU A 38 1.20 4.42 16.73
N GLY A 39 1.94 5.29 17.42
CA GLY A 39 2.14 5.19 18.87
C GLY A 39 3.08 4.04 19.27
N ALA A 40 3.02 3.59 20.52
CA ALA A 40 3.88 2.53 21.01
C ALA A 40 3.67 1.21 20.23
N LEU A 41 4.77 0.55 19.87
CA LEU A 41 4.73 -0.75 19.21
C LEU A 41 4.70 -1.88 20.24
N THR A 42 3.85 -2.87 19.99
CA THR A 42 3.85 -4.17 20.67
C THR A 42 4.49 -5.21 19.77
N GLU A 43 5.14 -6.20 20.39
CA GLU A 43 5.71 -7.33 19.68
C GLU A 43 4.66 -8.06 18.81
N PRO A 44 5.07 -8.67 17.68
CA PRO A 44 4.15 -9.42 16.83
C PRO A 44 3.54 -10.61 17.59
N GLU A 45 2.23 -10.76 17.51
CA GLU A 45 1.52 -11.92 18.06
C GLU A 45 0.99 -12.85 16.96
N GLY A 46 1.07 -14.16 17.21
CA GLY A 46 0.51 -15.21 16.34
C GLY A 46 1.13 -15.24 14.94
N ARG A 47 0.31 -15.03 13.90
CA ARG A 47 0.74 -15.07 12.49
C ARG A 47 1.31 -13.74 11.98
N ARG A 48 1.21 -12.64 12.75
CA ARG A 48 1.79 -11.36 12.34
C ARG A 48 3.31 -11.43 12.41
N ARG A 49 3.95 -10.89 11.38
CA ARG A 49 5.43 -10.80 11.31
C ARG A 49 5.97 -9.43 11.74
N LEU A 50 5.11 -8.42 11.78
CA LEU A 50 5.49 -7.04 12.10
C LEU A 50 4.85 -6.61 13.42
N PRO A 51 5.53 -5.73 14.18
CA PRO A 51 4.98 -5.10 15.38
C PRO A 51 3.67 -4.38 15.08
N SER A 52 2.81 -4.24 16.09
CA SER A 52 1.53 -3.51 15.98
C SER A 52 1.57 -2.25 16.83
N GLY A 53 1.10 -1.12 16.30
CA GLY A 53 0.97 0.12 17.05
C GLY A 53 -0.29 0.15 17.92
N GLU A 54 -0.41 1.20 18.72
CA GLU A 54 -1.66 1.56 19.41
C GLU A 54 -2.81 1.68 18.40
N ALA A 55 -2.53 2.35 17.27
CA ALA A 55 -3.43 2.51 16.13
C ALA A 55 -2.74 2.08 14.84
N ASN A 56 -3.53 1.81 13.79
CA ASN A 56 -3.02 1.49 12.45
C ASN A 56 -3.81 2.27 11.40
N ILE A 57 -3.12 2.74 10.36
CA ILE A 57 -3.75 3.24 9.13
C ILE A 57 -3.26 2.37 7.98
N GLY A 58 -4.18 1.84 7.18
CA GLY A 58 -3.89 1.08 5.98
C GLY A 58 -4.62 1.68 4.78
N ILE A 59 -3.95 1.70 3.62
CA ILE A 59 -4.53 2.10 2.35
C ILE A 59 -4.10 1.04 1.33
N GLU A 60 -5.05 0.35 0.72
CA GLU A 60 -4.76 -0.83 -0.09
C GLU A 60 -4.22 -0.48 -1.48
N TRP A 61 -4.57 0.68 -2.03
CA TRP A 61 -4.12 1.11 -3.35
C TRP A 61 -4.19 2.62 -3.57
N ASP A 62 -3.68 3.06 -4.72
CA ASP A 62 -3.73 4.43 -5.24
C ASP A 62 -3.56 5.51 -4.18
N TRP A 63 -2.31 5.74 -3.80
CA TRP A 63 -1.95 6.77 -2.85
C TRP A 63 -0.70 7.49 -3.30
N ARG A 64 -0.52 8.71 -2.79
CA ARG A 64 0.71 9.48 -2.97
C ARG A 64 1.02 10.31 -1.75
N VAL A 65 2.29 10.66 -1.61
CA VAL A 65 2.82 11.55 -0.59
C VAL A 65 3.29 12.84 -1.26
N GLU A 66 2.82 13.95 -0.74
CA GLU A 66 3.06 15.30 -1.21
C GLU A 66 3.91 16.07 -0.19
N LEU A 67 4.67 17.06 -0.65
CA LEU A 67 5.32 18.07 0.18
C LEU A 67 5.14 19.43 -0.51
N GLY A 68 4.31 20.29 0.08
CA GLY A 68 3.85 21.52 -0.58
C GLY A 68 3.11 21.19 -1.88
N GLU A 69 3.58 21.73 -3.00
CA GLU A 69 2.95 21.54 -4.33
C GLU A 69 3.55 20.37 -5.13
N ARG A 70 4.42 19.55 -4.53
CA ARG A 70 5.15 18.47 -5.21
C ARG A 70 4.69 17.09 -4.75
N VAL A 71 4.44 16.20 -5.70
CA VAL A 71 4.34 14.75 -5.44
C VAL A 71 5.75 14.19 -5.23
N CYS A 72 6.01 13.61 -4.05
CA CYS A 72 7.30 13.06 -3.68
C CYS A 72 7.44 11.59 -4.11
N PHE A 73 6.44 10.76 -3.79
CA PHE A 73 6.36 9.35 -4.18
C PHE A 73 4.92 8.85 -4.00
N GLY A 74 4.59 7.67 -4.53
CA GLY A 74 3.28 7.05 -4.38
C GLY A 74 3.26 5.57 -4.75
N SER A 75 2.06 4.99 -4.78
CA SER A 75 1.83 3.55 -5.03
C SER A 75 2.38 3.05 -6.37
N SER A 76 2.54 3.94 -7.35
CA SER A 76 3.06 3.61 -8.69
C SER A 76 4.58 3.76 -8.83
N ASN A 77 5.27 4.27 -7.81
CA ASN A 77 6.74 4.33 -7.80
C ASN A 77 7.36 2.95 -7.64
N THR A 78 8.68 2.88 -7.84
CA THR A 78 9.43 1.66 -7.61
C THR A 78 9.46 1.29 -6.12
N ARG A 79 9.67 0.00 -5.80
CA ARG A 79 9.75 -0.45 -4.41
C ARG A 79 10.88 0.25 -3.62
N PRO A 80 12.09 0.48 -4.18
CA PRO A 80 13.14 1.25 -3.49
C PRO A 80 12.71 2.69 -3.17
N GLU A 81 12.15 3.42 -4.13
CA GLU A 81 11.66 4.80 -3.92
C GLU A 81 10.56 4.83 -2.83
N ILE A 82 9.63 3.87 -2.87
CA ILE A 82 8.59 3.74 -1.85
C ILE A 82 9.21 3.46 -0.48
N ALA A 83 10.15 2.49 -0.38
CA ALA A 83 10.78 2.14 0.89
C ALA A 83 11.57 3.32 1.48
N GLU A 84 12.31 4.06 0.65
CA GLU A 84 13.02 5.28 1.05
C GLU A 84 12.04 6.39 1.46
N GLY A 85 10.95 6.59 0.71
CA GLY A 85 9.92 7.55 1.05
C GLY A 85 9.24 7.25 2.39
N LEU A 86 8.90 5.99 2.64
CA LEU A 86 8.27 5.54 3.89
C LEU A 86 9.21 5.66 5.08
N SER A 87 10.52 5.42 4.92
CA SER A 87 11.47 5.59 6.02
C SER A 87 11.56 7.05 6.49
N ARG A 88 11.36 8.02 5.59
CA ARG A 88 11.28 9.45 5.93
C ARG A 88 10.02 9.84 6.70
N LEU A 89 8.96 9.03 6.64
CA LEU A 89 7.74 9.23 7.42
C LEU A 89 7.81 8.58 8.80
N GLN A 90 8.74 7.64 9.04
CA GLN A 90 8.93 7.06 10.36
C GLN A 90 9.41 8.12 11.36
N GLY A 91 8.81 8.13 12.55
CA GLY A 91 8.96 9.15 13.57
C GLY A 91 8.17 10.44 13.31
N ALA A 92 7.56 10.62 12.12
CA ALA A 92 6.76 11.80 11.86
C ALA A 92 5.46 11.79 12.70
N THR A 93 5.14 12.92 13.31
CA THR A 93 3.92 13.08 14.10
C THR A 93 2.73 13.37 13.19
N LEU A 94 1.64 12.64 13.38
CA LEU A 94 0.38 12.91 12.69
C LEU A 94 -0.32 14.12 13.33
N ILE A 95 -0.60 15.16 12.55
CA ILE A 95 -1.19 16.41 13.04
C ILE A 95 -2.63 16.63 12.58
N ASP A 96 -3.04 15.99 11.48
CA ASP A 96 -4.42 16.02 11.01
C ASP A 96 -4.74 14.77 10.18
N ILE A 97 -6.01 14.38 10.22
CA ILE A 97 -6.60 13.35 9.36
C ILE A 97 -7.88 13.95 8.79
N ALA A 98 -7.86 14.24 7.48
CA ALA A 98 -8.99 14.81 6.78
C ALA A 98 -9.63 13.79 5.84
N ILE A 99 -10.93 13.99 5.61
CA ILE A 99 -11.68 13.30 4.56
C ILE A 99 -12.17 14.35 3.58
N SER A 100 -12.06 14.07 2.28
CA SER A 100 -12.48 14.98 1.23
C SER A 100 -13.26 14.28 0.12
N GLY A 101 -14.12 15.04 -0.56
CA GLY A 101 -14.86 14.56 -1.72
C GLY A 101 -16.16 13.80 -1.41
N ARG A 102 -16.89 13.44 -2.47
CA ARG A 102 -18.08 12.56 -2.40
C ARG A 102 -17.70 11.09 -2.23
N ILE A 103 -16.56 10.71 -2.82
CA ILE A 103 -15.83 9.50 -2.50
C ILE A 103 -14.93 9.92 -1.33
N PRO A 104 -15.14 9.41 -0.10
CA PRO A 104 -14.41 9.86 1.08
C PRO A 104 -12.93 9.46 0.98
N GLU A 105 -12.10 10.32 0.40
CA GLU A 105 -10.66 10.11 0.30
C GLU A 105 -9.96 10.62 1.54
N LEU A 106 -8.99 9.86 2.03
CA LEU A 106 -8.20 10.14 3.22
C LEU A 106 -7.03 11.07 2.88
N ALA A 107 -6.79 12.06 3.73
CA ALA A 107 -5.57 12.85 3.73
C ALA A 107 -4.95 12.83 5.13
N LEU A 108 -3.70 12.38 5.22
CA LEU A 108 -2.90 12.35 6.45
C LEU A 108 -1.89 13.48 6.39
N HIS A 109 -1.93 14.39 7.36
CA HIS A 109 -0.97 15.49 7.44
C HIS A 109 0.02 15.23 8.57
N PHE A 110 1.30 15.34 8.24
CA PHE A 110 2.40 15.12 9.18
C PHE A 110 3.04 16.44 9.59
N ALA A 111 3.55 16.52 10.82
CA ALA A 111 4.24 17.72 11.34
C ALA A 111 5.48 18.12 10.51
N SER A 112 6.07 17.17 9.79
CA SER A 112 7.17 17.38 8.84
C SER A 112 6.76 18.10 7.55
N GLY A 113 5.47 18.39 7.36
CA GLY A 113 4.93 19.04 6.16
C GLY A 113 4.53 18.06 5.06
N TYR A 114 4.83 16.77 5.20
CA TYR A 114 4.34 15.74 4.28
C TYR A 114 2.82 15.59 4.39
N CYS A 115 2.18 15.26 3.27
CA CYS A 115 0.77 14.90 3.21
C CYS A 115 0.60 13.62 2.41
N LEU A 116 0.09 12.55 3.02
CA LEU A 116 -0.33 11.36 2.28
C LEU A 116 -1.79 11.50 1.88
N ARG A 117 -2.13 11.12 0.64
CA ARG A 117 -3.51 11.08 0.15
C ARG A 117 -3.85 9.72 -0.44
N SER A 118 -5.04 9.19 -0.14
CA SER A 118 -5.68 8.15 -0.96
C SER A 118 -6.41 8.78 -2.14
N MET A 119 -6.45 8.09 -3.27
CA MET A 119 -7.00 8.59 -4.53
C MET A 119 -7.46 7.44 -5.42
N VAL A 120 -8.62 6.85 -5.18
CA VAL A 120 -9.08 5.72 -6.00
C VAL A 120 -9.18 6.13 -7.48
N MET A 121 -8.45 5.44 -8.34
CA MET A 121 -8.44 5.70 -9.79
C MET A 121 -9.25 4.66 -10.58
N VAL A 122 -9.83 3.69 -9.89
CA VAL A 122 -10.59 2.57 -10.44
C VAL A 122 -12.02 2.54 -9.92
N SER A 123 -12.89 1.76 -10.55
CA SER A 123 -14.22 1.49 -10.02
C SER A 123 -14.10 0.76 -8.67
N GLY A 124 -14.69 1.29 -7.61
CA GLY A 124 -14.65 0.64 -6.29
C GLY A 124 -14.79 1.61 -5.13
N ASN A 125 -14.23 1.22 -3.99
CA ASN A 125 -14.13 2.04 -2.79
C ASN A 125 -12.69 2.57 -2.64
N PRO A 126 -12.46 3.61 -1.84
CA PRO A 126 -11.10 4.13 -1.61
C PRO A 126 -10.22 3.19 -0.77
N GLU A 127 -10.79 2.14 -0.17
CA GLU A 127 -10.09 1.03 0.50
C GLU A 127 -8.97 1.44 1.46
N TRP A 128 -9.25 2.49 2.21
CA TRP A 128 -8.51 2.80 3.42
C TRP A 128 -9.24 2.29 4.65
N ARG A 129 -8.48 2.01 5.69
CA ARG A 129 -8.95 1.59 7.00
C ARG A 129 -8.09 2.20 8.11
N ILE A 130 -8.73 2.52 9.22
CA ILE A 130 -8.07 3.07 10.41
C ILE A 130 -8.48 2.23 11.61
N ARG A 131 -7.53 1.54 12.24
CA ARG A 131 -7.73 0.91 13.55
C ARG A 131 -7.45 1.94 14.64
N LEU A 132 -8.45 2.19 15.47
CA LEU A 132 -8.38 3.06 16.63
C LEU A 132 -7.75 2.33 17.84
N PRO A 133 -7.29 3.06 18.87
CA PRO A 133 -6.73 2.45 20.09
C PRO A 133 -7.70 1.49 20.81
N ASP A 134 -9.00 1.75 20.73
CA ASP A 134 -10.06 0.91 21.29
C ASP A 134 -10.39 -0.33 20.42
N GLN A 135 -9.58 -0.60 19.38
CA GLN A 135 -9.73 -1.68 18.40
C GLN A 135 -10.93 -1.57 17.46
N ASN A 136 -11.70 -0.47 17.52
CA ASN A 136 -12.67 -0.17 16.48
C ASN A 136 -11.95 0.24 15.20
N TRP A 137 -12.62 0.02 14.07
CA TRP A 137 -12.13 0.36 12.75
C TRP A 137 -13.00 1.42 12.12
N LEU A 138 -12.37 2.33 11.38
CA LEU A 138 -13.03 3.29 10.51
C LEU A 138 -12.68 2.96 9.06
N TRP A 139 -13.66 3.06 8.16
CA TRP A 139 -13.47 2.86 6.72
C TRP A 139 -14.54 3.60 5.93
N ALA A 140 -14.34 3.69 4.61
CA ALA A 140 -15.32 4.23 3.68
C ALA A 140 -15.79 3.18 2.68
N ARG A 141 -17.10 3.19 2.39
CA ARG A 141 -17.71 2.33 1.36
C ARG A 141 -18.90 3.03 0.74
N ARG A 142 -19.02 2.98 -0.60
CA ARG A 142 -20.17 3.55 -1.35
C ARG A 142 -20.51 5.00 -0.94
N GLY A 143 -19.49 5.82 -0.70
CA GLY A 143 -19.68 7.22 -0.30
C GLY A 143 -19.98 7.46 1.20
N LEU A 144 -20.06 6.40 2.01
CA LEU A 144 -20.43 6.48 3.42
C LEU A 144 -19.24 6.08 4.32
N LEU A 145 -19.19 6.66 5.51
CA LEU A 145 -18.22 6.33 6.54
C LEU A 145 -18.82 5.35 7.53
N TYR A 146 -18.00 4.40 8.00
CA TYR A 146 -18.41 3.36 8.92
C TYR A 146 -17.47 3.30 10.13
N CYS A 147 -18.02 2.86 11.26
CA CYS A 147 -17.27 2.49 12.46
C CYS A 147 -17.75 1.13 12.98
N GLY A 148 -16.84 0.24 13.38
CA GLY A 148 -17.21 -1.07 13.93
C GLY A 148 -16.01 -1.96 14.25
N THR A 149 -16.31 -3.19 14.68
CA THR A 149 -15.29 -4.21 14.96
C THR A 149 -14.80 -4.80 13.64
N GLY A 150 -13.53 -4.56 13.27
CA GLY A 150 -12.94 -4.81 11.95
C GLY A 150 -12.68 -6.27 11.61
N GLU A 151 -13.73 -7.08 11.64
CA GLU A 151 -13.76 -8.28 10.82
C GLU A 151 -13.78 -7.82 9.37
N SER A 152 -12.74 -8.18 8.60
CA SER A 152 -12.75 -8.02 7.15
C SER A 152 -14.03 -8.62 6.61
N GLU A 153 -14.75 -7.88 5.76
CA GLU A 153 -15.81 -8.52 4.98
C GLU A 153 -15.21 -9.73 4.26
N PRO A 154 -15.96 -10.84 4.15
CA PRO A 154 -15.49 -11.95 3.35
C PRO A 154 -15.16 -11.41 1.96
N VAL A 155 -13.98 -11.78 1.48
CA VAL A 155 -13.53 -11.51 0.12
C VAL A 155 -14.67 -11.91 -0.83
N SER A 156 -15.08 -11.00 -1.70
CA SER A 156 -16.14 -11.30 -2.66
C SER A 156 -15.73 -12.45 -3.58
N VAL A 157 -16.71 -13.14 -4.17
CA VAL A 157 -16.42 -14.23 -5.12
C VAL A 157 -15.59 -13.72 -6.29
N GLU A 158 -15.83 -12.47 -6.72
CA GLU A 158 -15.08 -11.80 -7.76
C GLU A 158 -13.62 -11.54 -7.36
N GLU A 159 -13.37 -11.03 -6.14
CA GLU A 159 -12.02 -10.81 -5.62
C GLU A 159 -11.28 -12.13 -5.41
N GLU A 160 -11.95 -13.16 -4.88
CA GLU A 160 -11.36 -14.49 -4.69
C GLU A 160 -10.98 -15.12 -6.04
N ALA A 161 -11.84 -14.97 -7.06
CA ALA A 161 -11.53 -15.39 -8.43
C ALA A 161 -10.39 -14.58 -9.06
N ALA A 162 -10.27 -13.28 -8.75
CA ALA A 162 -9.17 -12.45 -9.20
C ALA A 162 -7.83 -12.86 -8.55
N LEU A 163 -7.82 -13.10 -7.24
CA LEU A 163 -6.67 -13.62 -6.50
C LEU A 163 -6.24 -15.00 -7.01
N ALA A 164 -7.19 -15.92 -7.21
CA ALA A 164 -6.90 -17.23 -7.78
C ALA A 164 -6.30 -17.14 -9.19
N ARG A 165 -6.76 -16.17 -10.00
CA ARG A 165 -6.21 -15.90 -11.34
C ARG A 165 -4.80 -15.31 -11.28
N ALA A 166 -4.54 -14.42 -10.31
CA ALA A 166 -3.20 -13.90 -10.05
C ALA A 166 -2.23 -15.03 -9.68
N ASP A 167 -2.63 -15.92 -8.77
CA ASP A 167 -1.84 -17.09 -8.39
C ASP A 167 -1.57 -18.03 -9.56
N GLN A 168 -2.58 -18.34 -10.38
CA GLN A 168 -2.41 -19.15 -11.59
C GLN A 168 -1.47 -18.49 -12.60
N THR A 169 -1.55 -17.16 -12.74
CA THR A 169 -0.65 -16.39 -13.61
C THR A 169 0.79 -16.47 -13.08
N ALA A 170 0.98 -16.31 -11.77
CA ALA A 170 2.28 -16.41 -11.13
C ALA A 170 2.89 -17.81 -11.29
N LEU A 171 2.09 -18.87 -11.14
CA LEU A 171 2.53 -20.25 -11.36
C LEU A 171 2.94 -20.49 -12.82
N ARG A 172 2.19 -19.95 -13.79
CA ARG A 172 2.45 -20.16 -15.21
C ARG A 172 3.65 -19.37 -15.72
N TRP A 173 3.82 -18.14 -15.25
CA TRP A 173 4.88 -17.24 -15.72
C TRP A 173 6.17 -17.32 -14.89
N GLY A 174 6.13 -18.08 -13.79
CA GLY A 174 7.26 -18.38 -12.93
C GLY A 174 7.23 -17.58 -11.65
N ARG A 175 7.33 -18.29 -10.51
CA ARG A 175 7.56 -17.72 -9.18
C ARG A 175 8.97 -18.10 -8.77
N LEU A 176 9.79 -17.12 -8.40
CA LEU A 176 11.14 -17.40 -7.90
C LEU A 176 11.16 -17.46 -6.38
N GLU A 177 11.80 -18.50 -5.86
CA GLU A 177 12.00 -18.73 -4.43
C GLU A 177 13.26 -18.03 -3.90
N HIS A 178 14.18 -17.65 -4.79
CA HIS A 178 15.46 -17.03 -4.43
C HIS A 178 15.58 -15.60 -4.97
N VAL A 179 15.82 -14.68 -4.05
CA VAL A 179 16.06 -13.26 -4.32
C VAL A 179 17.57 -13.04 -4.35
N ASN A 180 18.09 -12.60 -5.50
CA ASN A 180 19.45 -12.07 -5.62
C ASN A 180 19.38 -10.56 -5.89
N ASP A 181 20.44 -9.84 -5.55
CA ASP A 181 20.55 -8.40 -5.77
C ASP A 181 20.64 -8.03 -7.25
N ALA A 182 21.12 -8.92 -8.14
CA ALA A 182 21.14 -8.71 -9.58
C ALA A 182 19.88 -9.30 -10.26
N CYS A 183 18.73 -8.62 -10.11
CA CYS A 183 17.43 -9.08 -10.62
C CYS A 183 16.71 -8.06 -11.51
N CYS A 184 15.70 -8.53 -12.26
CA CYS A 184 14.95 -7.75 -13.25
C CYS A 184 14.44 -6.42 -12.70
N ARG A 185 13.88 -6.36 -11.49
CA ARG A 185 13.36 -5.10 -10.92
C ARG A 185 14.40 -3.98 -10.78
N LYS A 186 15.70 -4.32 -10.77
CA LYS A 186 16.84 -3.39 -10.67
C LYS A 186 17.57 -3.24 -12.02
N CYS A 187 17.04 -3.85 -13.09
CA CYS A 187 17.66 -3.86 -14.40
C CYS A 187 17.10 -2.73 -15.27
N MET A 188 17.97 -1.97 -15.94
CA MET A 188 17.57 -0.89 -16.86
C MET A 188 16.65 -1.39 -18.01
N ALA A 189 16.79 -2.65 -18.40
CA ALA A 189 15.99 -3.26 -19.46
C ALA A 189 14.64 -3.85 -18.98
N PHE A 190 14.28 -3.70 -17.71
CA PHE A 190 12.99 -4.16 -17.21
C PHE A 190 11.95 -3.05 -17.33
N VAL A 191 10.86 -3.35 -18.03
CA VAL A 191 9.70 -2.46 -18.14
C VAL A 191 8.52 -3.13 -17.45
N ARG A 192 7.99 -2.53 -16.38
CA ARG A 192 6.84 -3.10 -15.66
C ARG A 192 5.62 -3.19 -16.59
N LEU A 193 4.90 -4.31 -16.54
CA LEU A 193 3.64 -4.42 -17.26
C LEU A 193 2.58 -3.59 -16.52
N ASN A 194 1.92 -2.70 -17.24
CA ASN A 194 0.74 -2.03 -16.70
C ASN A 194 -0.44 -3.00 -16.80
N GLY A 195 -1.10 -3.27 -15.66
CA GLY A 195 -2.16 -4.27 -15.58
C GLY A 195 -2.80 -4.29 -14.21
N ASP A 196 -3.74 -5.22 -14.02
CA ASP A 196 -4.40 -5.43 -12.73
C ASP A 196 -3.46 -6.12 -11.72
N GLY A 197 -4.02 -6.49 -10.57
CA GLY A 197 -3.31 -7.17 -9.49
C GLY A 197 -2.51 -8.40 -9.92
N ALA A 198 -2.94 -9.12 -10.96
CA ALA A 198 -2.30 -10.34 -11.42
C ALA A 198 -0.92 -10.11 -12.06
N LEU A 199 -0.63 -8.89 -12.49
CA LEU A 199 0.62 -8.54 -13.19
C LEU A 199 1.57 -7.70 -12.32
N LEU A 200 1.24 -7.48 -11.04
CA LEU A 200 2.00 -6.60 -10.15
C LEU A 200 3.48 -6.99 -10.02
N ASP A 201 3.77 -8.30 -10.13
CA ASP A 201 5.11 -8.86 -10.00
C ASP A 201 5.81 -9.11 -11.35
N PHE A 202 5.21 -8.69 -12.46
CA PHE A 202 5.67 -8.98 -13.82
C PHE A 202 6.02 -7.73 -14.63
N GLY A 203 6.99 -7.89 -15.51
CA GLY A 203 7.41 -6.90 -16.50
C GLY A 203 7.74 -7.57 -17.83
N CYS A 204 8.18 -6.77 -18.80
CA CYS A 204 8.80 -7.22 -20.03
C CYS A 204 10.29 -6.88 -19.98
N CYS A 205 11.14 -7.81 -20.41
CA CYS A 205 12.56 -7.54 -20.60
C CYS A 205 12.80 -7.00 -22.03
N THR A 206 13.45 -5.85 -22.13
CA THR A 206 13.74 -5.16 -23.40
C THR A 206 15.23 -5.22 -23.76
N GLN A 207 16.01 -6.11 -23.12
CA GLN A 207 17.45 -6.23 -23.33
C GLN A 207 17.74 -6.94 -24.66
N PRO A 208 18.31 -6.26 -25.68
CA PRO A 208 18.51 -6.88 -26.98
C PRO A 208 19.40 -8.13 -26.93
N GLY A 209 18.87 -9.23 -27.48
CA GLY A 209 19.53 -10.54 -27.50
C GLY A 209 19.83 -11.11 -26.11
N GLY A 210 19.15 -10.64 -25.06
CA GLY A 210 19.15 -11.29 -23.76
C GLY A 210 18.28 -12.56 -23.77
N PRO A 211 18.43 -13.45 -22.78
CA PRO A 211 17.65 -14.70 -22.72
C PRO A 211 16.14 -14.49 -22.54
N HIS A 212 15.72 -13.26 -22.23
CA HIS A 212 14.32 -12.89 -22.02
C HIS A 212 13.86 -11.73 -22.91
N ASP A 213 14.62 -11.37 -23.94
CA ASP A 213 14.28 -10.26 -24.84
C ASP A 213 12.84 -10.38 -25.40
N GLY A 214 12.03 -9.35 -25.19
CA GLY A 214 10.62 -9.29 -25.57
C GLY A 214 9.67 -10.18 -24.76
N SER A 215 10.15 -10.85 -23.70
CA SER A 215 9.37 -11.80 -22.92
C SER A 215 8.90 -11.21 -21.59
N ALA A 216 7.75 -11.70 -21.10
CA ALA A 216 7.32 -11.45 -19.75
C ALA A 216 8.29 -12.10 -18.75
N VAL A 217 8.69 -11.36 -17.72
CA VAL A 217 9.62 -11.80 -16.68
C VAL A 217 9.09 -11.42 -15.31
N HIS A 218 9.31 -12.29 -14.33
CA HIS A 218 9.07 -11.96 -12.93
C HIS A 218 10.09 -10.90 -12.49
N LEU A 219 9.71 -10.00 -11.59
CA LEU A 219 10.58 -8.92 -11.10
C LEU A 219 11.84 -9.42 -10.36
N TRP A 220 11.88 -10.72 -10.01
CA TRP A 220 13.02 -11.38 -9.34
C TRP A 220 13.88 -12.21 -10.30
N ASN A 221 13.51 -12.30 -11.58
CA ASN A 221 14.31 -13.02 -12.57
C ASN A 221 15.72 -12.44 -12.63
N THR A 222 16.70 -13.29 -12.91
CA THR A 222 18.11 -12.88 -13.07
C THR A 222 18.57 -13.28 -14.46
N CYS A 223 19.50 -12.55 -15.05
CA CYS A 223 20.09 -12.95 -16.32
C CYS A 223 21.53 -12.45 -16.45
N PRO A 224 22.37 -13.10 -17.31
CA PRO A 224 23.76 -12.69 -17.51
C PRO A 224 23.94 -11.30 -18.11
N LYS A 225 22.89 -10.72 -18.71
CA LYS A 225 22.91 -9.36 -19.29
C LYS A 225 22.29 -8.30 -18.37
N PHE A 226 22.22 -8.57 -17.06
CA PHE A 226 21.75 -7.59 -16.08
C PHE A 226 22.59 -6.31 -16.17
N THR A 227 21.91 -5.18 -16.34
CA THR A 227 22.51 -3.85 -16.30
C THR A 227 21.78 -3.07 -15.23
N PRO A 228 22.44 -2.65 -14.13
CA PRO A 228 21.76 -1.93 -13.06
C PRO A 228 21.13 -0.64 -13.60
N SER A 229 19.91 -0.33 -13.18
CA SER A 229 19.36 1.01 -13.35
C SER A 229 20.09 1.95 -12.40
N ASP A 230 20.39 3.18 -12.85
CA ASP A 230 20.97 4.25 -12.01
C ASP A 230 19.97 4.82 -10.97
N GLN A 231 19.00 4.01 -10.54
CA GLN A 231 17.93 4.37 -9.60
C GLN A 231 18.21 3.78 -8.22
#